data_AF-A0A378FXC4-F1
#
_entry.id   AF-A0A378FXC4-F1
#
_cell.length_a   1.000
_cell.length_b   1.000
_cell.length_c   1.000
_cell.angle_alpha   90.00
_cell.angle_beta   90.00
_cell.angle_gamma   90.00
#
_symmetry.space_group_name_H-M   'P 1'
#
loop_
_entity.id
_entity.type
_entity.pdbx_description
1 polymer ?
#
loop_
_entity_poly.entity_id
_entity_poly.type
_entity_poly.pdbx_seq_one_letter_code
_entity_poly.pdbx_strand_id
1 'polypeptide(L)'
;MRELIAEVGLTMRLTEAGATSAHYDAWAQAAQEDICLRTNPRTASREQIIELYARRNKCRFSRRRVAVAFPARAALSRATGSQPSAMP
;
A
#
# COMPACT_ATOMS: atom_id res chain seq x y z
N MET A 1 8.67 -12.65 16.54
CA MET A 1 9.17 -11.35 16.02
C MET A 1 8.12 -10.53 15.27
N ARG A 2 7.33 -11.08 14.32
CA ARG A 2 6.22 -10.31 13.72
C ARG A 2 5.14 -9.94 14.74
N GLU A 3 4.84 -10.86 15.65
CA GLU A 3 3.92 -10.64 16.76
C GLU A 3 4.42 -9.52 17.67
N LEU A 4 5.69 -9.54 18.06
CA LEU A 4 6.33 -8.45 18.82
C LEU A 4 6.21 -7.10 18.11
N ILE A 5 6.44 -7.04 16.79
CA ILE A 5 6.32 -5.79 16.00
C ILE A 5 4.88 -5.24 16.09
N ALA A 6 3.87 -6.12 16.03
CA ALA A 6 2.48 -5.71 16.16
C ALA A 6 2.13 -5.29 17.60
N GLU A 7 2.65 -6.01 18.60
CA GLU A 7 2.44 -5.73 20.03
C GLU A 7 2.94 -4.34 20.42
N VAL A 8 4.09 -3.91 19.89
CA VAL A 8 4.63 -2.56 20.14
C VAL A 8 4.08 -1.48 19.19
N GLY A 9 3.05 -1.82 18.39
CA GLY A 9 2.36 -0.86 17.51
C GLY A 9 3.17 -0.41 16.29
N LEU A 10 4.19 -1.16 15.88
CA LEU A 10 5.00 -0.83 14.70
C LEU A 10 4.38 -1.39 13.43
N THR A 11 4.48 -0.60 12.36
CA THR A 11 3.97 -0.97 11.05
C THR A 11 4.94 -1.91 10.34
N MET A 12 4.41 -2.90 9.63
CA MET A 12 5.25 -3.80 8.82
C MET A 12 5.45 -3.30 7.39
N ARG A 13 4.73 -2.27 6.94
CA ARG A 13 4.80 -1.77 5.56
C ARG A 13 5.45 -0.40 5.51
N LEU A 14 6.31 -0.20 4.52
CA LEU A 14 6.93 1.10 4.28
C LEU A 14 5.89 2.12 3.78
N THR A 15 4.86 1.67 3.06
CA THR A 15 3.75 2.53 2.60
C THR A 15 2.95 3.13 3.76
N GLU A 16 2.83 2.41 4.88
CA GLU A 16 2.15 2.92 6.09
C GLU A 16 2.96 4.05 6.76
N ALA A 17 4.26 4.16 6.45
CA ALA A 17 5.13 5.26 6.83
C ALA A 17 5.31 6.32 5.72
N GLY A 18 4.51 6.27 4.65
CA GLY A 18 4.56 7.24 3.55
C GLY A 18 5.59 6.95 2.44
N ALA A 19 6.22 5.76 2.45
CA ALA A 19 7.15 5.40 1.38
C ALA A 19 6.41 5.11 0.06
N THR A 20 6.90 5.69 -1.04
CA THR A 20 6.43 5.42 -2.40
C THR A 20 7.52 4.68 -3.20
N SER A 21 7.14 4.06 -4.31
CA SER A 21 8.12 3.37 -5.19
C SER A 21 9.14 4.33 -5.82
N ALA A 22 8.80 5.61 -5.94
CA ALA A 22 9.73 6.64 -6.42
C ALA A 22 10.94 6.82 -5.48
N HIS A 23 10.81 6.48 -4.19
CA HIS A 23 11.91 6.63 -3.23
C HIS A 23 12.95 5.50 -3.31
N TYR A 24 12.60 4.33 -3.83
CA TYR A 24 13.43 3.13 -3.67
C TYR A 24 14.77 3.22 -4.37
N ASP A 25 14.83 3.89 -5.52
CA ASP A 25 16.05 4.04 -6.30
C ASP A 25 17.10 4.88 -5.54
N ALA A 26 16.68 6.03 -4.99
CA ALA A 26 17.52 6.90 -4.17
C ALA A 26 17.93 6.22 -2.85
N TRP A 27 17.01 5.49 -2.20
CA TRP A 27 17.31 4.77 -0.96
C TRP A 27 18.27 3.60 -1.18
N ALA A 28 18.13 2.88 -2.30
CA ALA A 28 19.06 1.80 -2.62
C ALA A 28 20.47 2.32 -2.90
N GLN A 29 20.59 3.47 -3.56
CA GLN A 29 21.88 4.13 -3.73
C GLN A 29 22.51 4.49 -2.38
N ALA A 30 21.76 5.19 -1.52
CA ALA A 30 22.23 5.55 -0.18
C ALA A 30 22.62 4.32 0.66
N ALA A 31 21.85 3.23 0.54
CA ALA A 31 22.14 1.97 1.23
C ALA A 31 23.42 1.29 0.73
N GLN A 32 23.83 1.48 -0.55
CA GLN A 32 25.10 0.97 -1.07
C GLN A 32 26.31 1.72 -0.52
N GLU A 33 26.13 2.99 -0.18
CA GLU A 33 27.17 3.87 0.37
C GLU A 33 27.25 3.78 1.91
N ASP A 34 26.26 3.17 2.56
CA ASP A 34 26.22 3.02 4.01
C ASP A 34 27.32 2.07 4.51
N ILE A 35 28.07 2.52 5.51
CA ILE A 35 29.11 1.74 6.18
C ILE A 35 28.61 0.39 6.69
N CYS A 36 27.34 0.32 7.11
CA CYS A 36 26.71 -0.89 7.62
C CYS A 36 26.62 -2.00 6.57
N LEU A 37 26.63 -1.68 5.28
CA LEU A 37 26.59 -2.69 4.23
C LEU A 37 27.90 -3.48 4.12
N ARG A 38 29.04 -2.89 4.53
CA ARG A 38 30.36 -3.55 4.48
C ARG A 38 30.47 -4.74 5.42
N THR A 39 29.74 -4.72 6.53
CA THR A 39 29.71 -5.81 7.52
C THR A 39 28.57 -6.78 7.26
N ASN A 40 27.74 -6.54 6.24
CA ASN A 40 26.69 -7.46 5.87
C ASN A 40 27.31 -8.75 5.31
N PRO A 41 27.02 -9.94 5.89
CA PRO A 41 27.59 -11.20 5.41
C PRO A 41 27.14 -11.57 3.99
N ARG A 42 26.13 -10.88 3.44
CA ARG A 42 25.74 -10.99 2.04
C ARG A 42 26.03 -9.68 1.31
N THR A 43 26.74 -9.78 0.19
CA THR A 43 26.84 -8.68 -0.77
C THR A 43 25.47 -8.49 -1.42
N ALA A 44 24.88 -7.31 -1.26
CA ALA A 44 23.60 -6.96 -1.86
C ALA A 44 23.81 -6.02 -3.04
N SER A 45 23.26 -6.36 -4.21
CA SER A 45 23.20 -5.44 -5.35
C SER A 45 22.12 -4.38 -5.12
N ARG A 46 22.21 -3.28 -5.86
CA ARG A 46 21.22 -2.19 -5.85
C ARG A 46 19.81 -2.71 -6.15
N GLU A 47 19.69 -3.55 -7.16
CA GLU A 47 18.43 -4.16 -7.59
C GLU A 47 17.84 -5.06 -6.50
N GLN A 48 18.68 -5.81 -5.79
CA GLN A 48 18.26 -6.66 -4.67
C GLN A 48 17.73 -5.84 -3.50
N ILE A 49 18.34 -4.68 -3.23
CA ILE A 49 17.89 -3.75 -2.19
C ILE A 49 16.54 -3.11 -2.59
N ILE A 50 16.39 -2.67 -3.84
CA ILE A 50 15.12 -2.18 -4.37
C ILE A 50 14.03 -3.26 -4.26
N GLU A 51 14.36 -4.51 -4.63
CA GLU A 51 13.42 -5.62 -4.53
C GLU A 51 13.02 -5.90 -3.08
N LEU A 52 13.96 -5.79 -2.13
CA LEU A 52 13.69 -5.91 -0.70
C LEU A 52 12.68 -4.86 -0.22
N TYR A 53 12.87 -3.58 -0.58
CA TYR A 53 11.92 -2.52 -0.26
C TYR A 53 10.54 -2.77 -0.88
N ALA A 54 10.50 -3.17 -2.15
CA ALA A 54 9.25 -3.51 -2.83
C ALA A 54 8.53 -4.70 -2.19
N ARG A 55 9.26 -5.75 -1.80
CA ARG A 55 8.71 -6.95 -1.13
C ARG A 55 8.08 -6.63 0.21
N ARG A 56 8.60 -5.64 0.95
CA ARG A 56 8.06 -5.23 2.25
C ARG A 56 6.64 -4.66 2.16
N ASN A 57 6.26 -4.14 0.99
CA ASN A 57 4.93 -3.57 0.74
C ASN A 57 3.93 -4.58 0.16
N LYS A 58 4.42 -5.73 -0.35
CA LYS A 58 3.54 -6.78 -0.88
C LYS A 58 2.75 -7.45 0.24
N CYS A 59 1.42 -7.38 0.16
CA CYS A 59 0.55 -8.16 1.03
C CYS A 59 0.65 -9.65 0.66
N ARG A 60 1.24 -10.50 1.52
CA ARG A 60 1.33 -11.95 1.30
C ARG A 60 -0.05 -12.65 1.22
N PHE A 61 -1.13 -11.98 1.58
CA PHE A 61 -2.50 -12.52 1.57
C PHE A 61 -3.25 -12.39 0.23
N SER A 62 -2.60 -11.97 -0.85
CA SER A 62 -3.22 -11.82 -2.17
C SER A 62 -3.15 -13.09 -3.04
N ARG A 63 -3.66 -14.23 -2.54
CA ARG A 63 -4.10 -15.36 -3.37
C ARG A 63 -5.52 -15.81 -2.99
N ARG A 64 -6.46 -14.87 -2.92
CA ARG A 64 -7.89 -15.04 -3.23
C ARG A 64 -8.55 -13.66 -3.25
N ARG A 65 -8.57 -13.01 -4.42
CA ARG A 65 -9.73 -12.22 -4.81
C ARG A 65 -10.31 -12.91 -6.04
N VAL A 66 -11.17 -13.88 -5.78
CA VAL A 66 -12.27 -14.14 -6.72
C VAL A 66 -13.08 -12.85 -6.76
N ALA A 67 -13.45 -12.47 -7.98
CA ALA A 67 -14.12 -11.23 -8.34
C ALA A 67 -15.27 -10.85 -7.40
N VAL A 68 -15.32 -9.57 -7.02
CA VAL A 68 -16.60 -8.89 -6.83
C VAL A 68 -16.60 -7.68 -7.74
N ALA A 69 -17.45 -7.78 -8.76
CA ALA A 69 -17.77 -6.75 -9.70
C ALA A 69 -18.12 -5.45 -8.97
N PHE A 70 -17.59 -4.35 -9.47
CA PHE A 70 -18.01 -3.00 -9.10
C PHE A 70 -19.27 -2.69 -9.94
N PRO A 71 -20.49 -2.63 -9.40
CA PRO A 71 -21.57 -2.03 -10.15
C PRO A 71 -21.49 -0.52 -9.95
N ALA A 72 -21.22 0.17 -11.05
CA ALA A 72 -21.49 1.58 -11.18
C ALA A 72 -22.97 1.85 -10.88
N ARG A 73 -23.26 2.76 -9.93
CA ARG A 73 -24.57 3.41 -9.88
C ARG A 73 -24.49 4.75 -9.15
N ALA A 74 -24.21 5.78 -9.95
CA ALA A 74 -24.56 7.15 -9.62
C ALA A 74 -26.09 7.27 -9.66
N ALA A 75 -26.71 7.65 -8.55
CA ALA A 75 -28.08 8.13 -8.52
C ALA A 75 -28.34 8.87 -7.22
N LEU A 76 -28.13 10.19 -7.22
CA LEU A 76 -28.89 11.08 -6.34
C LEU A 76 -28.93 12.51 -6.92
N SER A 77 -29.67 12.68 -8.01
CA SER A 77 -30.15 14.02 -8.39
C SER A 77 -31.54 14.21 -7.82
N ARG A 78 -31.63 15.14 -6.86
CA ARG A 78 -32.85 15.77 -6.34
C ARG A 78 -33.75 16.22 -7.50
N ALA A 79 -35.02 15.87 -7.44
CA ALA A 79 -36.09 16.62 -8.11
C ALA A 79 -37.16 16.93 -7.06
N THR A 80 -37.21 18.19 -6.69
CA THR A 80 -38.22 18.85 -5.87
C THR A 80 -39.53 19.01 -6.63
N GLY A 81 -40.64 18.68 -5.96
CA GLY A 81 -41.90 19.43 -6.04
C GLY A 81 -42.90 19.02 -7.13
N SER A 82 -44.03 18.41 -6.73
CA SER A 82 -45.36 19.07 -6.71
C SER A 82 -46.48 18.05 -6.40
N GLN A 83 -47.35 18.40 -5.46
CA GLN A 83 -48.47 17.61 -4.95
C GLN A 83 -49.59 17.34 -5.99
N PRO A 84 -50.41 16.30 -5.80
CA PRO A 84 -51.65 16.11 -6.57
C PRO A 84 -52.81 16.92 -5.95
N SER A 85 -53.59 17.62 -6.78
CA SER A 85 -54.90 18.15 -6.39
C SER A 85 -55.99 17.35 -7.09
N ALA A 86 -56.99 16.94 -6.33
CA ALA A 86 -58.09 16.10 -6.73
C ALA A 86 -59.37 16.92 -6.98
N MET A 87 -60.22 16.38 -7.85
CA MET A 87 -61.70 16.49 -7.91
C MET A 87 -62.31 17.77 -8.55
N PRO A 88 -63.57 17.71 -9.02
CA PRO A 88 -64.54 16.60 -8.98
C PRO A 88 -64.78 15.88 -10.32
#